data_AF-C5LLF3-F1
#
_entry.id   AF-C5LLF3-F1
#
_cell.length_a   1.000
_cell.length_b   1.000
_cell.length_c   1.000
_cell.angle_alpha   90.00
_cell.angle_beta   90.00
_cell.angle_gamma   90.00
#
_symmetry.space_group_name_H-M   'P 1'
#
loop_
_entity.id
_entity.type
_entity.pdbx_description
1 polymer ?
#
loop_
_entity_poly.entity_id
_entity_poly.type
_entity_poly.pdbx_seq_one_letter_code
_entity_poly.pdbx_strand_id
1 'polypeptide(L)'
;MSKFSAVLEVPTNRILFTQSLPGCMAWSVVSTFLPDYLSSDLSLTVHQATGVLVAFGVSCLVFSMLGGDIGQRIYNNRRQDLPRFIALTNMLAPAPMIILLRGYSYPALWVVLGGLAAVSGPNIKGILMNVNSAKTRGTVFAAFTLMDDLGKGLGPAVVCLVVWLVGDRVTAFTLAFCLWAACGVILSFAQQTIVDDSTAVELVNAADASREMDAFDMYATSKKPRSQNI
;
A
#
# COMPACT_ATOMS: atom_id res chain seq x y z
N MET A 1 8.36 -16.77 21.29
CA MET A 1 8.11 -16.51 19.86
C MET A 1 8.94 -15.32 19.40
N SER A 2 9.51 -15.35 18.20
CA SER A 2 10.20 -14.19 17.63
C SER A 2 9.17 -13.11 17.25
N LYS A 3 9.56 -11.82 17.30
CA LYS A 3 8.67 -10.71 16.89
C LYS A 3 8.14 -10.88 15.46
N PHE A 4 8.92 -11.52 14.59
CA PHE A 4 8.54 -11.79 13.21
C PHE A 4 7.44 -12.85 13.09
N SER A 5 7.46 -13.91 13.92
CA SER A 5 6.39 -14.91 13.96
C SER A 5 5.04 -14.27 14.31
N ALA A 6 5.04 -13.43 15.35
CA ALA A 6 3.84 -12.72 15.80
C ALA A 6 3.25 -11.80 14.72
N VAL A 7 4.09 -11.22 13.86
CA VAL A 7 3.63 -10.40 12.74
C VAL A 7 2.94 -11.22 11.65
N LEU A 8 3.45 -12.43 11.38
CA LEU A 8 2.86 -13.34 10.39
C LEU A 8 1.61 -14.07 10.90
N GLU A 9 1.42 -14.14 12.21
CA GLU A 9 0.21 -14.70 12.82
C GLU A 9 -1.04 -13.86 12.54
N VAL A 10 -0.89 -12.53 12.33
CA VAL A 10 -1.99 -11.63 11.95
C VAL A 10 -2.38 -11.89 10.48
N PRO A 11 -3.58 -12.42 10.19
CA PRO A 11 -4.00 -12.74 8.83
C PRO A 11 -3.98 -11.53 7.89
N THR A 12 -4.41 -10.35 8.38
CA THR A 12 -4.39 -9.12 7.57
C THR A 12 -2.97 -8.79 7.10
N ASN A 13 -1.95 -8.93 7.96
CA ASN A 13 -0.56 -8.66 7.57
C ASN A 13 -0.10 -9.56 6.43
N ARG A 14 -0.43 -10.86 6.46
CA ARG A 14 -0.06 -11.80 5.39
C ARG A 14 -0.65 -11.40 4.05
N ILE A 15 -1.91 -10.99 4.03
CA ILE A 15 -2.59 -10.51 2.80
C ILE A 15 -1.89 -9.24 2.29
N LEU A 16 -1.62 -8.29 3.19
CA LEU A 16 -0.97 -7.02 2.86
C LEU A 16 0.49 -7.20 2.40
N PHE A 17 1.23 -8.19 2.91
CA PHE A 17 2.57 -8.51 2.40
C PHE A 17 2.51 -9.19 1.04
N THR A 18 1.54 -10.09 0.84
CA THR A 18 1.39 -10.84 -0.42
C THR A 18 1.03 -9.92 -1.57
N GLN A 19 0.15 -8.93 -1.37
CA GLN A 19 -0.23 -7.98 -2.42
C GLN A 19 0.89 -6.99 -2.77
N SER A 20 1.85 -6.74 -1.87
CA SER A 20 2.91 -5.75 -2.11
C SER A 20 3.77 -6.12 -3.30
N LEU A 21 4.06 -7.41 -3.49
CA LEU A 21 4.87 -7.88 -4.61
C LEU A 21 4.24 -7.56 -5.98
N PRO A 22 3.05 -8.06 -6.34
CA PRO A 22 2.43 -7.73 -7.62
C PRO A 22 2.10 -6.24 -7.73
N GLY A 23 1.69 -5.59 -6.64
CA GLY A 23 1.40 -4.16 -6.62
C GLY A 23 2.62 -3.31 -7.00
N CYS A 24 3.80 -3.66 -6.49
CA CYS A 24 5.06 -2.94 -6.72
C CYS A 24 5.74 -3.22 -8.04
N MET A 25 5.50 -4.40 -8.62
CA MET A 25 6.03 -4.72 -9.94
C MET A 25 5.43 -3.83 -11.04
N ALA A 26 4.15 -3.49 -10.97
CA ALA A 26 3.51 -2.59 -11.95
C ALA A 26 4.12 -1.17 -11.92
N TRP A 27 4.49 -0.67 -10.73
CA TRP A 27 5.16 0.63 -10.59
C TRP A 27 6.52 0.68 -11.31
N SER A 28 7.22 -0.46 -11.41
CA SER A 28 8.50 -0.54 -12.11
C SER A 28 8.38 -0.22 -13.61
N VAL A 29 7.23 -0.52 -14.23
CA VAL A 29 6.99 -0.15 -15.63
C VAL A 29 7.00 1.35 -15.79
N VAL A 30 6.32 2.05 -14.89
CA VAL A 30 6.22 3.50 -14.93
C VAL A 30 7.57 4.17 -14.70
N SER A 31 8.36 3.68 -13.73
CA SER A 31 9.65 4.29 -13.40
C SER A 31 10.76 3.93 -14.40
N THR A 32 10.75 2.73 -14.95
CA THR A 32 11.89 2.20 -15.72
C THR A 32 11.67 2.25 -17.23
N PHE A 33 10.49 1.89 -17.72
CA PHE A 33 10.26 1.70 -19.17
C PHE A 33 9.39 2.78 -19.80
N LEU A 34 8.46 3.37 -19.05
CA LEU A 34 7.50 4.31 -19.60
C LEU A 34 8.14 5.57 -20.24
N PRO A 35 9.21 6.18 -19.69
CA PRO A 35 9.91 7.29 -20.36
C PRO A 35 10.44 6.91 -21.75
N ASP A 36 11.10 5.75 -21.85
CA ASP A 36 11.64 5.24 -23.12
C ASP A 36 10.50 4.94 -24.09
N TYR A 37 9.47 4.23 -23.64
CA TYR A 37 8.30 3.89 -24.46
C TYR A 37 7.59 5.13 -25.02
N LEU A 38 7.38 6.15 -24.19
CA LEU A 38 6.77 7.42 -24.61
C LEU A 38 7.59 8.11 -25.70
N SER A 39 8.92 8.02 -25.65
CA SER A 39 9.79 8.67 -26.63
C SER A 39 9.98 7.85 -27.90
N SER A 40 10.25 6.56 -27.75
CA SER A 40 10.61 5.64 -28.83
C SER A 40 9.39 5.16 -29.61
N ASP A 41 8.32 4.75 -28.93
CA ASP A 41 7.15 4.12 -29.56
C ASP A 41 6.04 5.14 -29.86
N LEU A 42 5.87 6.14 -28.99
CA LEU A 42 4.84 7.21 -29.16
C LEU A 42 5.39 8.49 -29.79
N SER A 43 6.64 8.49 -30.23
CA SER A 43 7.30 9.60 -30.93
C SER A 43 7.27 10.94 -30.17
N LEU A 44 7.14 10.91 -28.83
CA LEU A 44 7.24 12.11 -28.03
C LEU A 44 8.70 12.54 -27.90
N THR A 45 8.93 13.85 -27.81
CA THR A 45 10.24 14.33 -27.42
C THR A 45 10.56 13.91 -25.99
N VAL A 46 11.85 13.75 -25.66
CA VAL A 46 12.30 13.43 -24.29
C VAL A 46 11.74 14.43 -23.27
N HIS A 47 11.64 15.71 -23.65
CA HIS A 47 11.04 16.75 -22.81
C HIS A 47 9.54 16.50 -22.57
N GLN A 48 8.78 16.14 -23.60
CA GLN A 48 7.35 15.79 -23.44
C GLN A 48 7.15 14.52 -22.61
N ALA A 49 7.94 13.47 -22.85
CA ALA A 49 7.89 12.23 -22.07
C ALA A 49 8.18 12.48 -20.58
N THR A 50 9.18 13.32 -20.29
CA THR A 50 9.49 13.77 -18.92
C THR A 50 8.33 14.55 -18.31
N GLY A 51 7.71 15.47 -19.08
CA GLY A 51 6.53 16.21 -18.63
C GLY A 51 5.34 15.32 -18.29
N VAL A 52 5.10 14.27 -19.07
CA VAL A 52 4.07 13.25 -18.79
C VAL A 52 4.38 12.51 -17.48
N LEU A 53 5.63 12.14 -17.22
CA LEU A 53 6.03 11.52 -15.95
C LEU A 53 5.91 12.47 -14.75
N VAL A 54 6.21 13.75 -14.92
CA VAL A 54 5.97 14.76 -13.87
C VAL A 54 4.47 14.87 -13.58
N ALA A 55 3.62 14.93 -14.61
CA ALA A 55 2.18 14.95 -14.44
C ALA A 55 1.68 13.68 -13.71
N PHE A 56 2.23 12.52 -14.02
CA PHE A 56 1.98 11.28 -13.28
C PHE A 56 2.36 11.42 -11.80
N GLY A 57 3.58 11.86 -11.49
CA GLY A 57 4.05 12.03 -10.11
C GLY A 57 3.18 12.99 -9.29
N VAL A 58 2.80 14.13 -9.87
CA VAL A 58 1.87 15.09 -9.24
C VAL A 58 0.50 14.46 -9.02
N SER A 59 -0.02 13.70 -9.99
CA SER A 59 -1.29 13.01 -9.83
C SER A 59 -1.24 11.97 -8.70
N CYS A 60 -0.17 11.17 -8.61
CA CYS A 60 0.04 10.21 -7.54
C CYS A 60 0.04 10.87 -6.16
N LEU A 61 0.66 12.05 -6.03
CA LEU A 61 0.62 12.83 -4.80
C LEU A 61 -0.82 13.22 -4.43
N VAL A 62 -1.57 13.81 -5.37
CA VAL A 62 -2.95 14.26 -5.17
C VAL A 62 -3.87 13.07 -4.81
N PHE A 63 -3.81 11.98 -5.58
CA PHE A 63 -4.59 10.77 -5.31
C PHE A 63 -4.21 10.10 -3.99
N SER A 64 -2.93 10.10 -3.61
CA SER A 64 -2.51 9.59 -2.29
C SER A 64 -3.09 10.43 -1.15
N MET A 65 -3.03 11.76 -1.27
CA MET A 65 -3.54 12.67 -0.23
C MET A 65 -5.06 12.55 -0.09
N LEU A 66 -5.79 12.72 -1.19
CA LEU A 66 -7.25 12.63 -1.20
C LEU A 66 -7.73 11.22 -0.85
N GLY A 67 -7.08 10.20 -1.41
CA GLY A 67 -7.38 8.81 -1.14
C GLY A 67 -7.11 8.42 0.31
N GLY A 68 -6.10 9.00 0.95
CA GLY A 68 -5.82 8.81 2.38
C GLY A 68 -6.89 9.44 3.26
N ASP A 69 -7.30 10.68 2.98
CA ASP A 69 -8.38 11.34 3.74
C ASP A 69 -9.73 10.61 3.57
N ILE A 70 -10.11 10.29 2.32
CA ILE A 70 -11.31 9.52 2.01
C ILE A 70 -11.26 8.15 2.69
N GLY A 71 -10.13 7.45 2.59
CA GLY A 71 -9.95 6.14 3.20
C GLY A 71 -10.04 6.18 4.73
N GLN A 72 -9.51 7.22 5.38
CA GLN A 72 -9.68 7.41 6.82
C GLN A 72 -11.15 7.60 7.21
N ARG A 73 -11.91 8.37 6.43
CA ARG A 73 -13.36 8.55 6.67
C ARG A 73 -14.12 7.24 6.49
N ILE A 74 -13.78 6.45 5.46
CA ILE A 74 -14.36 5.12 5.24
C ILE A 74 -14.04 4.20 6.42
N TYR A 75 -12.79 4.17 6.86
CA TYR A 75 -12.35 3.36 7.99
C TYR A 75 -13.10 3.68 9.28
N ASN A 76 -13.27 4.98 9.57
CA ASN A 76 -13.98 5.45 10.76
C ASN A 76 -15.47 5.07 10.76
N ASN A 77 -16.09 4.99 9.58
CA ASN A 77 -17.48 4.56 9.45
C ASN A 77 -17.61 3.04 9.49
N ARG A 78 -16.89 2.34 8.59
CA ARG A 78 -16.89 0.88 8.47
C ARG A 78 -15.50 0.39 8.04
N ARG A 79 -14.76 -0.19 8.99
CA ARG A 79 -13.40 -0.70 8.79
C ARG A 79 -13.29 -1.69 7.62
N GLN A 80 -14.32 -2.51 7.40
CA GLN A 80 -14.37 -3.51 6.30
C GLN A 80 -14.40 -2.90 4.91
N ASP A 81 -14.90 -1.68 4.77
CA ASP A 81 -15.06 -1.04 3.46
C ASP A 81 -13.75 -0.41 2.97
N LEU A 82 -12.78 -0.18 3.87
CA LEU A 82 -11.47 0.38 3.48
C LEU A 82 -10.70 -0.56 2.52
N PRO A 83 -10.51 -1.87 2.80
CA PRO A 83 -9.90 -2.79 1.84
C PRO A 83 -10.63 -2.84 0.49
N ARG A 84 -11.97 -2.75 0.48
CA ARG A 84 -12.78 -2.73 -0.76
C ARG A 84 -12.52 -1.47 -1.58
N PHE A 85 -12.44 -0.32 -0.92
CA PHE A 85 -12.12 0.94 -1.56
C PHE A 85 -10.75 0.88 -2.25
N ILE A 86 -9.72 0.42 -1.54
CA ILE A 86 -8.37 0.29 -2.11
C ILE A 86 -8.35 -0.74 -3.25
N ALA A 87 -9.03 -1.87 -3.09
CA ALA A 87 -9.14 -2.89 -4.13
C ALA A 87 -9.75 -2.32 -5.41
N LEU A 88 -10.84 -1.58 -5.29
CA LEU A 88 -11.52 -0.97 -6.44
C LEU A 88 -10.62 0.04 -7.15
N THR A 89 -9.94 0.93 -6.43
CA THR A 89 -9.03 1.91 -7.06
C THR A 89 -7.89 1.22 -7.79
N ASN A 90 -7.33 0.14 -7.22
CA ASN A 90 -6.26 -0.63 -7.85
C ASN A 90 -6.72 -1.48 -9.03
N MET A 91 -7.99 -1.91 -9.06
CA MET A 91 -8.58 -2.60 -10.22
C MET A 91 -8.91 -1.64 -11.37
N LEU A 92 -9.20 -0.37 -11.06
CA LEU A 92 -9.51 0.66 -12.07
C LEU A 92 -8.24 1.31 -12.65
N ALA A 93 -7.19 1.47 -11.85
CA ALA A 93 -5.95 2.14 -12.27
C ALA A 93 -5.23 1.57 -13.51
N PRO A 94 -5.29 0.26 -13.83
CA PRO A 94 -4.71 -0.29 -15.05
C PRO A 94 -5.36 0.24 -16.33
N ALA A 95 -6.68 0.49 -16.31
CA ALA A 95 -7.43 0.88 -17.49
C ALA A 95 -6.85 2.12 -18.19
N PRO A 96 -6.65 3.27 -17.51
CA PRO A 96 -6.04 4.43 -18.15
C PRO A 96 -4.60 4.18 -18.62
N MET A 97 -3.81 3.38 -17.90
CA MET A 97 -2.45 3.04 -18.33
C MET A 97 -2.43 2.17 -19.59
N ILE A 98 -3.36 1.22 -19.72
CA ILE A 98 -3.50 0.40 -20.93
C ILE A 98 -3.97 1.25 -22.12
N ILE A 99 -4.84 2.23 -21.88
CA ILE A 99 -5.25 3.20 -22.92
C ILE A 99 -4.05 4.04 -23.35
N LEU A 100 -3.22 4.52 -22.41
CA LEU A 100 -1.97 5.21 -22.74
C LEU A 100 -1.06 4.38 -23.65
N LEU A 101 -0.86 3.09 -23.32
CA LEU A 101 0.00 2.20 -24.08
C LEU A 101 -0.47 2.02 -25.53
N ARG A 102 -1.77 2.08 -25.79
CA ARG A 102 -2.34 1.95 -27.15
C ARG A 102 -2.17 3.20 -28.02
N GLY A 103 -1.57 4.27 -27.48
CA GLY A 103 -1.27 5.50 -28.22
C GLY A 103 -2.47 6.39 -28.52
N TYR A 104 -3.52 6.31 -27.69
CA TYR A 104 -4.63 7.26 -27.78
C TYR A 104 -4.17 8.69 -27.45
N SER A 105 -4.85 9.67 -28.03
CA SER A 105 -4.58 11.10 -27.81
C SER A 105 -4.62 11.48 -26.33
N TYR A 106 -3.84 12.50 -25.95
CA TYR A 106 -3.73 13.07 -24.59
C TYR A 106 -3.03 12.18 -23.54
N PRO A 107 -1.73 11.85 -23.71
CA PRO A 107 -0.99 10.99 -22.78
C PRO A 107 -1.00 11.53 -21.33
N ALA A 108 -0.98 12.85 -21.15
CA ALA A 108 -1.06 13.50 -19.83
C ALA A 108 -2.36 13.18 -19.07
N LEU A 109 -3.50 13.07 -19.76
CA LEU A 109 -4.79 12.73 -19.14
C LEU A 109 -4.76 11.29 -18.60
N TRP A 110 -4.26 10.36 -19.41
CA TRP A 110 -4.23 8.94 -19.06
C TRP A 110 -3.30 8.66 -17.89
N VAL A 111 -2.11 9.29 -17.84
CA VAL A 111 -1.26 9.14 -16.66
C VAL A 111 -1.89 9.75 -15.40
N VAL A 112 -2.57 10.90 -15.51
CA VAL A 112 -3.25 11.50 -14.35
C VAL A 112 -4.29 10.54 -13.77
N LEU A 113 -5.09 9.90 -14.62
CA LEU A 113 -6.06 8.89 -14.17
C LEU A 113 -5.38 7.62 -13.62
N GLY A 114 -4.21 7.25 -14.16
CA GLY A 114 -3.37 6.16 -13.64
C GLY A 114 -2.89 6.42 -12.20
N GLY A 115 -2.85 7.68 -11.75
CA GLY A 115 -2.56 8.07 -10.38
C GLY A 115 -3.49 7.45 -9.33
N LEU A 116 -4.66 6.91 -9.73
CA LEU A 116 -5.55 6.14 -8.86
C LEU A 116 -4.86 4.99 -8.11
N ALA A 117 -3.83 4.36 -8.69
CA ALA A 117 -3.07 3.31 -8.02
C ALA A 117 -2.39 3.80 -6.73
N ALA A 118 -2.09 5.10 -6.64
CA ALA A 118 -1.40 5.70 -5.50
C ALA A 118 -2.27 5.80 -4.24
N VAL A 119 -3.59 5.66 -4.37
CA VAL A 119 -4.54 5.63 -3.22
C VAL A 119 -4.18 4.53 -2.22
N SER A 120 -3.59 3.43 -2.69
CA SER A 120 -3.29 2.26 -1.87
C SER A 120 -2.22 2.50 -0.81
N GLY A 121 -1.16 3.23 -1.11
CA GLY A 121 0.00 3.43 -0.24
C GLY A 121 -0.33 3.92 1.18
N PRO A 122 -0.93 5.11 1.35
CA PRO A 122 -1.26 5.62 2.68
C PRO A 122 -2.30 4.76 3.40
N ASN A 123 -3.28 4.21 2.67
CA ASN A 123 -4.36 3.43 3.27
C ASN A 123 -3.88 2.07 3.78
N ILE A 124 -3.03 1.35 3.04
CA ILE A 124 -2.41 0.10 3.50
C ILE A 124 -1.58 0.34 4.75
N LYS A 125 -0.78 1.42 4.78
CA LYS A 125 -0.01 1.81 5.97
C LYS A 125 -0.93 2.13 7.16
N GLY A 126 -2.06 2.78 6.90
CA GLY A 126 -3.11 2.99 7.90
C GLY A 126 -3.67 1.69 8.48
N ILE A 127 -3.98 0.70 7.63
CA ILE A 127 -4.43 -0.63 8.07
C ILE A 127 -3.36 -1.28 8.94
N LEU A 128 -2.10 -1.31 8.49
CA LEU A 128 -1.00 -1.92 9.26
C LEU A 128 -0.82 -1.29 10.64
N MET A 129 -1.03 0.02 10.78
CA MET A 129 -1.00 0.67 12.10
C MET A 129 -2.13 0.20 13.02
N ASN A 130 -3.30 -0.04 12.47
CA ASN A 130 -4.51 -0.36 13.24
C ASN A 130 -4.62 -1.85 13.61
N VAL A 131 -4.03 -2.75 12.81
CA VAL A 131 -4.06 -4.20 13.05
C VAL A 131 -2.81 -4.73 13.77
N ASN A 132 -1.92 -3.84 14.25
CA ASN A 132 -0.72 -4.22 14.98
C ASN A 132 -0.52 -3.39 16.25
N SER A 133 -0.02 -4.04 17.30
CA SER A 133 0.30 -3.37 18.57
C SER A 133 1.56 -2.51 18.46
N ALA A 134 1.72 -1.55 19.37
CA ALA A 134 2.89 -0.67 19.41
C ALA A 134 4.23 -1.44 19.47
N LYS A 135 4.23 -2.64 20.08
CA LYS A 135 5.41 -3.50 20.25
C LYS A 135 5.88 -4.16 18.94
N THR A 136 4.98 -4.41 17.99
CA THR A 136 5.27 -5.10 16.72
C THR A 136 5.23 -4.20 15.48
N ARG A 137 4.60 -3.02 15.56
CA ARG A 137 4.47 -2.06 14.44
C ARG A 137 5.76 -1.82 13.67
N GLY A 138 6.88 -1.56 14.36
CA GLY A 138 8.16 -1.31 13.68
C GLY A 138 8.62 -2.49 12.80
N THR A 139 8.45 -3.72 13.29
CA THR A 139 8.78 -4.94 12.53
C THR A 139 7.86 -5.13 11.32
N VAL A 140 6.57 -4.83 11.48
CA VAL A 140 5.58 -4.90 10.39
C VAL A 140 5.94 -3.94 9.27
N PHE A 141 6.24 -2.68 9.60
CA PHE A 141 6.63 -1.69 8.59
C PHE A 141 7.94 -2.06 7.90
N ALA A 142 8.92 -2.57 8.63
CA ALA A 142 10.17 -3.05 8.03
C ALA A 142 9.92 -4.21 7.05
N ALA A 143 9.11 -5.21 7.46
CA ALA A 143 8.77 -6.34 6.59
C ALA A 143 7.96 -5.89 5.36
N PHE A 144 7.00 -4.98 5.54
CA PHE A 144 6.22 -4.42 4.45
C PHE A 144 7.12 -3.70 3.44
N THR A 145 7.98 -2.79 3.92
CA THR A 145 8.93 -2.06 3.05
C THR A 145 9.86 -3.00 2.30
N LEU A 146 10.36 -4.06 2.96
CA LEU A 146 11.19 -5.07 2.30
C LEU A 146 10.45 -5.74 1.13
N MET A 147 9.20 -6.14 1.33
CA MET A 147 8.37 -6.73 0.26
C MET A 147 8.08 -5.72 -0.86
N ASP A 148 7.84 -4.47 -0.49
CA ASP A 148 7.59 -3.35 -1.41
C ASP A 148 8.79 -3.12 -2.33
N ASP A 149 9.98 -3.03 -1.73
CA ASP A 149 11.24 -2.82 -2.45
C ASP A 149 11.65 -4.04 -3.27
N LEU A 150 11.38 -5.25 -2.77
CA LEU A 150 11.57 -6.48 -3.54
C LEU A 150 10.72 -6.46 -4.81
N GLY A 151 9.45 -6.06 -4.73
CA GLY A 151 8.56 -5.94 -5.88
C GLY A 151 9.06 -4.92 -6.91
N LYS A 152 9.52 -3.74 -6.45
CA LYS A 152 10.08 -2.70 -7.34
C LYS A 152 11.40 -3.12 -7.96
N GLY A 153 12.26 -3.82 -7.20
CA GLY A 153 13.57 -4.27 -7.65
C GLY A 153 13.49 -5.43 -8.65
N LEU A 154 12.58 -6.39 -8.43
CA LEU A 154 12.37 -7.51 -9.35
C LEU A 154 11.54 -7.13 -10.58
N GLY A 155 10.70 -6.10 -10.46
CA GLY A 155 9.79 -5.64 -11.51
C GLY A 155 10.45 -5.50 -12.89
N PRO A 156 11.54 -4.71 -13.05
CA PRO A 156 12.21 -4.54 -14.34
C PRO A 156 12.73 -5.84 -14.94
N ALA A 157 13.34 -6.71 -14.12
CA ALA A 157 13.87 -7.98 -14.59
C ALA A 157 12.75 -8.91 -15.11
N VAL A 158 11.63 -8.99 -14.39
CA VAL A 158 10.48 -9.78 -14.81
C VAL A 158 9.84 -9.21 -16.07
N VAL A 159 9.66 -7.88 -16.15
CA VAL A 159 9.10 -7.23 -17.34
C VAL A 159 9.98 -7.47 -18.56
N CYS A 160 11.31 -7.30 -18.44
CA CYS A 160 12.25 -7.63 -19.51
C CYS A 160 12.14 -9.09 -19.98
N LEU A 161 12.01 -10.04 -19.04
CA LEU A 161 11.80 -11.44 -19.37
C LEU A 161 10.48 -11.65 -20.12
N VAL A 162 9.39 -11.01 -19.69
CA VAL A 162 8.09 -11.10 -20.37
C VAL A 162 8.16 -10.49 -21.77
N VAL A 163 8.83 -9.35 -21.94
CA VAL A 163 9.08 -8.76 -23.27
C VAL A 163 9.85 -9.74 -24.16
N TRP A 164 10.88 -10.41 -23.63
CA TRP A 164 11.65 -11.40 -24.38
C TRP A 164 10.79 -12.62 -24.78
N LEU A 165 9.91 -13.08 -23.90
CA LEU A 165 9.03 -14.23 -24.15
C LEU A 165 7.89 -13.92 -25.13
N VAL A 166 7.28 -12.75 -25.03
CA VAL A 166 6.09 -12.35 -25.82
C VAL A 166 6.49 -11.67 -27.13
N GLY A 167 7.67 -11.04 -27.18
CA GLY A 167 8.18 -10.32 -28.34
C GLY A 167 7.59 -8.92 -28.54
N ASP A 168 6.66 -8.49 -27.69
CA ASP A 168 5.99 -7.18 -27.78
C ASP A 168 5.98 -6.45 -26.43
N ARG A 169 6.42 -5.18 -26.47
CA ARG A 169 6.47 -4.29 -25.30
C ARG A 169 5.08 -3.93 -24.79
N VAL A 170 4.14 -3.67 -25.69
CA VAL A 170 2.77 -3.23 -25.32
C VAL A 170 2.06 -4.31 -24.53
N THR A 171 2.13 -5.55 -25.00
CA THR A 171 1.55 -6.70 -24.33
C THR A 171 2.23 -6.95 -22.99
N ALA A 172 3.56 -6.89 -22.91
CA ALA A 172 4.28 -7.07 -21.65
C ALA A 172 3.93 -6.00 -20.60
N PHE A 173 3.87 -4.73 -20.99
CA PHE A 173 3.48 -3.63 -20.10
C PHE A 173 2.01 -3.72 -19.69
N THR A 174 1.13 -4.15 -20.60
CA THR A 174 -0.29 -4.41 -20.29
C THR A 174 -0.42 -5.49 -19.21
N LEU A 175 0.28 -6.61 -19.36
CA LEU A 175 0.30 -7.70 -18.36
C LEU A 175 0.86 -7.21 -17.01
N ALA A 176 1.90 -6.39 -17.04
CA ALA A 176 2.46 -5.80 -15.83
C ALA A 176 1.47 -4.85 -15.15
N PHE A 177 0.74 -3.99 -15.87
CA PHE A 177 -0.31 -3.15 -15.28
C PHE A 177 -1.48 -3.97 -14.72
N CYS A 178 -1.80 -5.12 -15.31
CA CYS A 178 -2.77 -6.05 -14.74
C CYS A 178 -2.36 -6.59 -13.34
N LEU A 179 -1.09 -6.49 -12.94
CA LEU A 179 -0.66 -6.84 -11.58
C LEU A 179 -1.24 -5.89 -10.52
N TRP A 180 -1.57 -4.64 -10.86
CA TRP A 180 -2.37 -3.78 -9.95
C TRP A 180 -3.77 -4.33 -9.75
N ALA A 181 -4.42 -4.86 -10.78
CA ALA A 181 -5.71 -5.52 -10.64
C ALA A 181 -5.59 -6.80 -9.79
N ALA A 182 -4.54 -7.60 -10.01
CA ALA A 182 -4.27 -8.78 -9.19
C ALA A 182 -4.04 -8.41 -7.71
N CYS A 183 -3.28 -7.35 -7.44
CA CYS A 183 -3.11 -6.76 -6.12
C CYS A 183 -4.47 -6.34 -5.51
N GLY A 184 -5.35 -5.70 -6.29
CA GLY A 184 -6.70 -5.35 -5.86
C GLY A 184 -7.55 -6.57 -5.47
N VAL A 185 -7.47 -7.66 -6.24
CA VAL A 185 -8.13 -8.93 -5.90
C VAL A 185 -7.59 -9.49 -4.59
N ILE A 186 -6.27 -9.51 -4.38
CA ILE A 186 -5.68 -9.98 -3.12
C ILE A 186 -6.14 -9.11 -1.94
N LEU A 187 -6.12 -7.78 -2.10
CA LEU A 187 -6.57 -6.82 -1.09
C LEU A 187 -8.04 -7.00 -0.71
N SER A 188 -8.88 -7.45 -1.65
CA SER A 188 -10.29 -7.70 -1.36
C SER A 188 -10.47 -8.76 -0.26
N PHE A 189 -9.55 -9.71 -0.10
CA PHE A 189 -9.63 -10.70 0.98
C PHE A 189 -9.38 -10.09 2.38
N ALA A 190 -8.64 -8.99 2.47
CA ALA A 190 -8.38 -8.31 3.75
C ALA A 190 -9.67 -7.73 4.38
N GLN A 191 -10.75 -7.58 3.60
CA GLN A 191 -12.06 -7.17 4.12
C GLN A 191 -12.59 -8.12 5.21
N GLN A 192 -12.20 -9.41 5.13
CA GLN A 192 -12.71 -10.46 6.01
C GLN A 192 -11.96 -10.50 7.35
N THR A 193 -10.71 -10.06 7.38
CA THR A 193 -9.82 -10.21 8.54
C THR A 193 -9.60 -8.91 9.31
N ILE A 194 -9.76 -7.75 8.64
CA ILE A 194 -9.39 -6.46 9.21
C ILE A 194 -10.13 -6.10 10.50
N VAL A 195 -11.41 -6.46 10.62
CA VAL A 195 -12.21 -6.13 11.82
C VAL A 195 -11.68 -6.92 13.00
N ASP A 196 -11.62 -8.24 12.88
CA ASP A 196 -11.19 -9.13 13.95
C ASP A 196 -9.77 -8.77 14.42
N ASP A 197 -8.86 -8.53 13.49
CA ASP A 197 -7.47 -8.16 13.80
C ASP A 197 -7.38 -6.77 14.48
N SER A 198 -8.16 -5.80 14.01
CA SER A 198 -8.20 -4.46 14.63
C SER A 198 -8.77 -4.49 16.06
N THR A 199 -9.85 -5.25 16.27
CA THR A 199 -10.48 -5.38 17.58
C THR A 199 -9.59 -6.16 18.55
N ALA A 200 -8.90 -7.20 18.09
CA ALA A 200 -7.94 -7.93 18.90
C ALA A 200 -6.82 -7.00 19.43
N VAL A 201 -6.29 -6.13 18.58
CA VAL A 201 -5.27 -5.16 18.98
C VAL A 201 -5.82 -4.08 19.92
N GLU A 202 -7.05 -3.62 19.71
CA GLU A 202 -7.70 -2.68 20.63
C GLU A 202 -7.86 -3.26 22.04
N LEU A 203 -8.27 -4.53 22.15
CA LEU A 203 -8.39 -5.23 23.43
C LEU A 203 -7.04 -5.40 24.13
N VAL A 204 -5.99 -5.75 23.38
CA VAL A 204 -4.61 -5.85 23.92
C VAL A 204 -4.12 -4.50 24.43
N ASN A 205 -4.34 -3.43 23.66
CA ASN A 205 -3.93 -2.09 24.06
C ASN A 205 -4.71 -1.60 25.30
N ALA A 206 -6.01 -1.89 25.40
CA ALA A 206 -6.82 -1.56 26.57
C ALA A 206 -6.32 -2.30 27.82
N ALA A 207 -6.02 -3.59 27.71
CA ALA A 207 -5.49 -4.38 28.81
C ALA A 207 -4.09 -3.90 29.27
N ASP A 208 -3.22 -3.53 28.32
CA ASP A 208 -1.90 -2.97 28.64
C ASP A 208 -2.04 -1.59 29.35
N ALA A 209 -2.96 -0.74 28.90
CA ALA A 209 -3.22 0.56 29.54
C ALA A 209 -3.78 0.42 30.97
N SER A 210 -4.71 -0.52 31.20
CA SER A 210 -5.21 -0.80 32.56
C SER A 210 -4.09 -1.25 33.50
N ARG A 211 -3.17 -2.11 33.05
CA ARG A 211 -2.03 -2.58 33.85
C ARG A 211 -1.06 -1.45 34.19
N GLU A 212 -0.82 -0.53 33.26
CA GLU A 212 0.03 0.64 33.52
C GLU A 212 -0.59 1.57 34.57
N MET A 213 -1.90 1.75 34.54
CA MET A 213 -2.63 2.54 35.54
C MET A 213 -2.59 1.89 36.93
N ASP A 214 -2.82 0.58 37.02
CA ASP A 214 -2.73 -0.16 38.29
C ASP A 214 -1.31 -0.10 38.89
N ALA A 215 -0.28 -0.23 38.05
CA ALA A 215 1.11 -0.10 38.48
C ALA A 215 1.44 1.31 38.98
N PHE A 216 0.90 2.34 38.33
CA PHE A 216 1.04 3.73 38.76
C PHE A 216 0.35 3.98 40.11
N ASP A 217 -0.87 3.49 40.30
CA ASP A 217 -1.62 3.63 41.55
C ASP A 217 -0.92 2.89 42.71
N MET A 218 -0.37 1.70 42.45
CA MET A 218 0.45 0.97 43.42
C MET A 218 1.71 1.76 43.81
N TYR A 219 2.39 2.38 42.85
CA TYR A 219 3.54 3.22 43.12
C TYR A 219 3.16 4.48 43.93
N ALA A 220 2.07 5.15 43.56
CA ALA A 220 1.57 6.34 44.24
C ALA A 220 1.17 6.05 45.69
N THR A 221 0.53 4.91 45.95
CA THR A 221 0.17 4.45 47.30
C THR A 221 1.39 4.07 48.14
N SER A 222 2.43 3.47 47.55
CA SER A 222 3.68 3.16 48.27
C SER A 222 4.48 4.39 48.73
N LYS A 223 4.27 5.55 48.09
CA LYS A 223 4.97 6.80 48.39
C LYS A 223 4.22 7.75 49.32
N LYS A 224 2.99 7.41 49.75
CA LYS A 224 2.33 8.19 50.81
C LYS A 224 3.17 8.11 52.09
N PRO A 225 3.58 9.23 52.69
CA PRO A 225 4.30 9.19 53.96
C PRO A 225 3.42 8.46 54.97
N ARG A 226 3.97 7.45 55.66
CA ARG A 226 3.35 6.92 56.87
C ARG A 226 3.11 8.12 57.77
N SER A 227 1.86 8.53 57.93
CA SER A 227 1.50 9.50 58.96
C SER A 227 2.10 8.97 60.25
N GLN A 228 3.03 9.75 60.81
CA GLN A 228 3.58 9.50 62.12
C GLN A 228 2.38 9.47 63.08
N ASN A 229 1.99 8.27 63.49
CA ASN A 229 1.05 8.10 64.59
C ASN A 229 1.79 8.57 65.84
N ILE A 230 1.32 9.72 66.34
CA ILE A 230 1.64 10.33 67.63
C ILE A 230 1.26 9.38 68.74
#